data_AF-A0A1V2RCP7-F1
#
_entry.id   AF-A0A1V2RCP7-F1
#
_cell.length_a   1.000
_cell.length_b   1.000
_cell.length_c   1.000
_cell.angle_alpha   90.00
_cell.angle_beta   90.00
_cell.angle_gamma   90.00
#
_symmetry.space_group_name_H-M   'P 1'
#
loop_
_entity.id
_entity.type
_entity.pdbx_description
1 polymer ?
#
loop_
_entity_poly.entity_id
_entity_poly.type
_entity_poly.pdbx_seq_one_letter_code
_entity_poly.pdbx_strand_id
1 'polypeptide(L)'
;MPAPDRPTHTARNLRTIGNTRNTRNTRSTRTPSTAQKEPTVTLAVRKIVRHVEETRMESGRALPRVHRVAIVAAVFDNPYPPGYVEDLVTLANEVGEELGTLVGPPCVDLLGEEVEAYGKAALVGIDGELEHGSALIHNLRFGDPFRRACGGTELLPAGEKTGLTGAPLDVPLKHKLNAKTRSHHQTVTLVVPDAPRPREIVVACLAANAGRPLARLAPFGSETAAA
;
A
#
# COMPACT_ATOMS: atom_id res chain seq x y z
N MET A 1 -30.79 -34.46 -32.41
CA MET A 1 -29.97 -35.65 -32.79
C MET A 1 -28.58 -35.47 -32.21
N PRO A 2 -28.29 -35.97 -30.99
CA PRO A 2 -26.91 -36.10 -30.50
C PRO A 2 -26.37 -37.50 -30.83
N ALA A 3 -25.14 -37.59 -31.33
CA ALA A 3 -24.42 -38.85 -31.49
C ALA A 3 -23.55 -39.13 -30.24
N PRO A 4 -23.41 -40.40 -29.81
CA PRO A 4 -22.72 -40.78 -28.58
C PRO A 4 -21.27 -41.20 -28.86
N ASP A 5 -20.39 -41.11 -27.85
CA ASP A 5 -19.15 -41.89 -27.88
C ASP A 5 -18.78 -42.53 -26.52
N ARG A 6 -18.18 -43.71 -26.65
CA ARG A 6 -18.15 -44.86 -25.74
C ARG A 6 -17.13 -44.79 -24.58
N PRO A 7 -17.25 -45.69 -23.58
CA PRO A 7 -16.43 -45.69 -22.36
C PRO A 7 -15.16 -46.54 -22.49
N THR A 8 -14.13 -46.26 -21.69
CA THR A 8 -12.94 -47.11 -21.55
C THR A 8 -12.66 -47.53 -20.10
N HIS A 9 -12.76 -48.84 -19.93
CA HIS A 9 -11.95 -49.78 -19.14
C HIS A 9 -11.67 -49.59 -17.63
N THR A 10 -12.34 -50.50 -16.92
CA THR A 10 -12.04 -51.13 -15.63
C THR A 10 -10.59 -51.59 -15.44
N ALA A 11 -9.98 -51.19 -14.31
CA ALA A 11 -8.72 -51.76 -13.81
C ALA A 11 -8.99 -52.95 -12.87
N ARG A 12 -8.34 -54.08 -13.15
CA ARG A 12 -8.35 -55.31 -12.35
C ARG A 12 -7.34 -55.22 -11.20
N ASN A 13 -7.79 -55.61 -10.01
CA ASN A 13 -6.94 -55.96 -8.87
C ASN A 13 -6.31 -57.34 -9.04
N LEU A 14 -5.02 -57.46 -8.74
CA LEU A 14 -4.39 -58.71 -8.30
C LEU A 14 -3.41 -58.45 -7.15
N ARG A 15 -3.73 -59.02 -5.99
CA ARG A 15 -2.79 -59.40 -4.91
C ARG A 15 -2.07 -60.70 -5.39
N THR A 16 -0.93 -61.21 -4.93
CA THR A 16 -0.05 -61.11 -3.75
C THR A 16 1.29 -61.76 -4.23
N ILE A 17 2.46 -61.53 -3.63
CA ILE A 17 3.17 -62.45 -2.71
C ILE A 17 4.54 -61.81 -2.44
N GLY A 18 4.99 -61.86 -1.18
CA GLY A 18 6.13 -61.10 -0.68
C GLY A 18 7.50 -61.71 -0.92
N ASN A 19 8.52 -61.00 -0.47
CA ASN A 19 9.78 -61.61 -0.09
C ASN A 19 10.48 -60.81 1.02
N THR A 20 10.85 -61.53 2.06
CA THR A 20 11.65 -61.14 3.21
C THR A 20 13.10 -60.94 2.78
N ARG A 21 13.74 -59.83 3.18
CA ARG A 21 15.02 -59.80 3.93
C ARG A 21 15.73 -58.44 3.86
N ASN A 22 16.40 -58.19 4.97
CA ASN A 22 17.67 -57.49 5.14
C ASN A 22 17.63 -56.01 5.50
N THR A 23 17.59 -55.80 6.81
CA THR A 23 18.06 -54.63 7.52
C THR A 23 19.52 -54.32 7.16
N ARG A 24 19.74 -53.23 6.42
CA ARG A 24 21.05 -52.55 6.40
C ARG A 24 20.83 -51.12 6.86
N ASN A 25 21.16 -50.91 8.13
CA ASN A 25 21.15 -49.65 8.83
C ASN A 25 22.32 -48.80 8.31
N THR A 26 22.11 -48.00 7.26
CA THR A 26 23.07 -46.97 6.85
C THR A 26 22.83 -45.74 7.71
N ARG A 27 23.71 -45.55 8.69
CA ARG A 27 23.76 -44.35 9.54
C ARG A 27 24.18 -43.18 8.66
N SER A 28 23.21 -42.54 7.99
CA SER A 28 23.41 -41.26 7.33
C SER A 28 23.61 -40.21 8.41
N THR A 29 24.86 -39.79 8.60
CA THR A 29 25.21 -38.62 9.40
C THR A 29 24.66 -37.39 8.70
N ARG A 30 23.39 -37.08 8.98
CA ARG A 30 22.75 -35.83 8.57
C ARG A 30 23.38 -34.72 9.41
N THR A 31 24.37 -34.04 8.83
CA THR A 31 24.84 -32.74 9.32
C THR A 31 23.61 -31.86 9.54
N PRO A 32 23.45 -31.17 10.69
CA PRO A 32 22.38 -30.21 10.82
C PRO A 32 22.66 -29.12 9.77
N SER A 33 21.79 -29.04 8.77
CA SER A 33 21.75 -27.88 7.88
C SER A 33 21.49 -26.68 8.78
N THR A 34 22.52 -25.86 8.98
CA THR A 34 22.36 -24.50 9.46
C THR A 34 21.45 -23.83 8.47
N ALA A 35 20.16 -23.72 8.80
CA ALA A 35 19.25 -22.83 8.11
C ALA A 35 19.93 -21.46 8.14
N GLN A 36 20.49 -21.04 7.00
CA GLN A 36 20.96 -19.69 6.83
C GLN A 36 19.72 -18.84 7.03
N LYS A 37 19.71 -18.07 8.12
CA LYS A 37 18.65 -17.09 8.36
C LYS A 37 18.67 -16.19 7.13
N GLU A 38 17.60 -16.23 6.34
CA GLU A 38 17.46 -15.40 5.16
C GLU A 38 17.76 -13.94 5.57
N PRO A 39 18.52 -13.19 4.75
CA PRO A 39 18.91 -11.84 5.11
C PRO A 39 17.64 -11.03 5.37
N THR A 40 17.44 -10.63 6.63
CA THR A 40 16.33 -9.77 7.02
C THR A 40 16.54 -8.41 6.34
N VAL A 41 15.65 -8.06 5.42
CA VAL A 41 15.69 -6.75 4.76
C VAL A 41 15.58 -5.69 5.84
N THR A 42 16.59 -4.82 5.92
CA THR A 42 16.59 -3.69 6.85
C THR A 42 16.09 -2.45 6.13
N LEU A 43 15.02 -1.84 6.63
CA LEU A 43 14.48 -0.60 6.08
C LEU A 43 15.41 0.59 6.38
N ALA A 44 16.19 1.02 5.40
CA ALA A 44 17.12 2.13 5.54
C ALA A 44 16.41 3.49 5.33
N VAL A 45 15.76 3.99 6.38
CA VAL A 45 15.06 5.29 6.34
C VAL A 45 16.07 6.45 6.45
N ARG A 46 16.18 7.25 5.39
CA ARG A 46 17.02 8.45 5.38
C ARG A 46 16.33 9.66 6.00
N LYS A 47 15.01 9.81 5.78
CA LYS A 47 14.28 11.02 6.18
C LYS A 47 12.80 10.73 6.47
N ILE A 48 12.25 11.40 7.48
CA ILE A 48 10.82 11.54 7.68
C ILE A 48 10.44 13.00 7.51
N VAL A 49 9.39 13.26 6.74
CA VAL A 49 8.83 14.60 6.48
C VAL A 49 7.43 14.66 7.07
N ARG A 50 7.11 15.77 7.74
CA ARG A 50 5.80 16.04 8.34
C ARG A 50 5.35 17.43 7.94
N HIS A 51 4.20 17.55 7.29
CA HIS A 51 3.62 18.83 6.88
C HIS A 51 2.19 18.94 7.37
N VAL A 52 1.80 20.15 7.79
CA VAL A 52 0.42 20.51 8.07
C VAL A 52 0.10 21.76 7.26
N GLU A 53 -0.99 21.71 6.51
CA GLU A 53 -1.57 22.87 5.84
C GLU A 53 -2.87 23.26 6.54
N GLU A 54 -3.07 24.56 6.77
CA GLU A 54 -4.31 25.13 7.30
C GLU A 54 -4.89 26.15 6.31
N THR A 55 -6.07 25.85 5.78
CA THR A 55 -6.87 26.81 5.02
C THR A 55 -7.89 27.46 5.96
N ARG A 56 -7.83 28.78 6.11
CA ARG A 56 -8.77 29.55 6.96
C ARG A 56 -9.84 30.30 6.16
N MET A 57 -9.54 30.58 4.91
CA MET A 57 -10.38 31.31 3.98
C MET A 57 -10.18 30.76 2.58
N GLU A 58 -11.25 30.64 1.81
CA GLU A 58 -11.21 30.21 0.41
C GLU A 58 -12.15 31.11 -0.40
N SER A 59 -11.69 31.59 -1.55
CA SER A 59 -12.46 32.50 -2.42
C SER A 59 -13.08 33.71 -1.67
N GLY A 60 -12.32 34.30 -0.74
CA GLY A 60 -12.74 35.46 0.06
C GLY A 60 -13.75 35.15 1.18
N ARG A 61 -14.06 33.87 1.45
CA ARG A 61 -14.98 33.46 2.53
C ARG A 61 -14.24 32.72 3.62
N ALA A 62 -14.38 33.18 4.86
CA ALA A 62 -13.89 32.44 6.02
C ALA A 62 -14.56 31.07 6.09
N LEU A 63 -13.78 30.03 6.39
CA LEU A 63 -14.33 28.69 6.59
C LEU A 63 -14.95 28.60 7.98
N PRO A 64 -16.08 27.88 8.14
CA PRO A 64 -16.72 27.69 9.45
C PRO A 64 -15.85 26.86 10.41
N ARG A 65 -14.96 26.04 9.85
CA ARG A 65 -13.92 25.26 10.54
C ARG A 65 -12.64 25.38 9.71
N VAL A 66 -11.48 25.55 10.36
CA VAL A 66 -10.19 25.54 9.66
C VAL A 66 -10.04 24.20 8.94
N HIS A 67 -9.87 24.23 7.62
CA HIS A 67 -9.61 23.02 6.86
C HIS A 67 -8.13 22.68 7.02
N ARG A 68 -7.85 21.49 7.52
CA ARG A 68 -6.50 21.03 7.85
C ARG A 68 -6.16 19.76 7.09
N VAL A 69 -4.97 19.74 6.53
CA VAL A 69 -4.38 18.57 5.86
C VAL A 69 -3.06 18.24 6.53
N ALA A 70 -2.86 16.97 6.89
CA ALA A 70 -1.60 16.45 7.38
C ALA A 70 -0.99 15.51 6.34
N ILE A 71 0.34 15.57 6.19
CA ILE A 71 1.13 14.71 5.31
C ILE A 71 2.30 14.19 6.12
N VAL A 72 2.46 12.87 6.16
CA VAL A 72 3.67 12.23 6.71
C VAL A 72 4.26 11.32 5.66
N ALA A 73 5.53 11.57 5.32
CA ALA A 73 6.25 10.82 4.31
C ALA A 73 7.55 10.26 4.86
N ALA A 74 7.92 9.06 4.40
CA ALA A 74 9.20 8.43 4.67
C ALA A 74 9.99 8.29 3.37
N VAL A 75 11.26 8.70 3.40
CA VAL A 75 12.23 8.52 2.33
C VAL A 75 13.22 7.46 2.76
N PHE A 76 13.36 6.41 1.97
CA PHE A 76 14.19 5.26 2.27
C PHE A 76 14.81 4.69 0.99
N ASP A 77 15.87 3.92 1.15
CA ASP A 77 16.51 3.24 0.02
C ASP A 77 15.52 2.28 -0.64
N ASN A 78 15.47 2.29 -1.97
CA ASN A 78 14.69 1.32 -2.72
C ASN A 78 15.29 -0.08 -2.48
N PRO A 79 14.56 -1.00 -1.81
CA PRO A 79 15.12 -2.27 -1.37
C PRO A 79 15.16 -3.32 -2.50
N TYR A 80 14.49 -3.07 -3.62
CA TYR A 80 14.54 -3.94 -4.80
C TYR A 80 15.85 -3.72 -5.58
N PRO A 81 16.54 -4.77 -6.06
CA PRO A 81 17.74 -4.58 -6.87
C PRO A 81 17.45 -3.79 -8.17
N PRO A 82 18.48 -3.22 -8.82
CA PRO A 82 18.32 -2.59 -10.12
C PRO A 82 17.83 -3.59 -11.18
N GLY A 83 17.01 -3.11 -12.12
CA GLY A 83 16.45 -3.94 -13.20
C GLY A 83 15.09 -4.55 -12.85
N TYR A 84 14.70 -5.58 -13.60
CA TYR A 84 13.41 -6.27 -13.42
C TYR A 84 13.48 -7.29 -12.29
N VAL A 85 12.47 -7.27 -11.42
CA VAL A 85 12.33 -8.20 -10.30
C VAL A 85 10.97 -8.87 -10.39
N GLU A 86 10.95 -10.19 -10.56
CA GLU A 86 9.71 -10.97 -10.67
C GLU A 86 8.92 -10.99 -9.35
N ASP A 87 9.62 -11.25 -8.23
CA ASP A 87 8.99 -11.31 -6.91
C ASP A 87 9.13 -9.99 -6.16
N LEU A 88 8.12 -9.15 -6.30
CA LEU A 88 8.01 -7.89 -5.57
C LEU A 88 7.31 -8.03 -4.22
N VAL A 89 6.52 -9.09 -4.05
CA VAL A 89 5.52 -9.23 -3.00
C VAL A 89 6.12 -9.73 -1.70
N THR A 90 7.12 -10.62 -1.76
CA THR A 90 7.80 -11.13 -0.56
C THR A 90 8.38 -9.96 0.25
N LEU A 91 9.13 -9.09 -0.41
CA LEU A 91 9.73 -7.91 0.21
C LEU A 91 8.68 -6.94 0.77
N ALA A 92 7.65 -6.62 -0.03
CA ALA A 92 6.59 -5.73 0.40
C ALA A 92 5.82 -6.26 1.62
N ASN A 93 5.68 -7.58 1.74
CA ASN A 93 5.05 -8.21 2.90
C ASN A 93 5.91 -8.12 4.17
N GLU A 94 7.24 -8.18 4.03
CA GLU A 94 8.17 -8.04 5.15
C GLU A 94 8.17 -6.62 5.71
N VAL A 95 8.22 -5.60 4.85
CA VAL A 95 8.39 -4.19 5.29
C VAL A 95 7.09 -3.39 5.39
N GLY A 96 5.99 -3.91 4.84
CA GLY A 96 4.75 -3.14 4.66
C GLY A 96 4.15 -2.61 5.96
N GLU A 97 4.10 -3.43 7.02
CA GLU A 97 3.54 -3.02 8.32
C GLU A 97 4.43 -2.01 9.04
N GLU A 98 5.75 -2.16 8.95
CA GLU A 98 6.71 -1.20 9.49
C GLU A 98 6.55 0.16 8.80
N LEU A 99 6.53 0.18 7.45
CA LEU A 99 6.30 1.40 6.67
C LEU A 99 4.95 2.04 6.98
N GLY A 100 3.88 1.25 7.02
CA GLY A 100 2.53 1.74 7.34
C GLY A 100 2.44 2.35 8.73
N THR A 101 3.11 1.74 9.72
CA THR A 101 3.18 2.24 11.10
C THR A 101 4.03 3.51 11.19
N LEU A 102 5.09 3.61 10.39
CA LEU A 102 6.00 4.75 10.36
C LEU A 102 5.34 6.04 9.86
N VAL A 103 4.35 5.95 8.96
CA VAL A 103 3.68 7.14 8.38
C VAL A 103 2.20 7.30 8.76
N GLY A 104 1.46 6.20 8.98
CA GLY A 104 0.02 6.21 9.19
C GLY A 104 -0.43 6.84 10.52
N PRO A 105 -0.21 6.18 11.68
CA PRO A 105 -0.54 6.75 12.98
C PRO A 105 0.08 8.14 13.22
N PRO A 106 1.36 8.41 12.87
CA PRO A 106 1.91 9.75 12.98
C PRO A 106 1.19 10.80 12.14
N CYS A 107 0.54 10.42 11.02
CA CYS A 107 -0.27 11.33 10.22
C CYS A 107 -1.60 11.68 10.92
N VAL A 108 -2.19 10.72 11.65
CA VAL A 108 -3.38 10.97 12.48
C VAL A 108 -3.02 11.94 13.61
N ASP A 109 -1.92 11.65 14.32
CA ASP A 109 -1.45 12.48 15.43
C ASP A 109 -1.11 13.91 14.95
N LEU A 110 -0.45 14.02 13.80
CA LEU A 110 -0.08 15.31 13.21
C LEU A 110 -1.29 16.14 12.78
N LEU A 111 -2.35 15.50 12.30
CA LEU A 111 -3.60 16.20 11.98
C LEU A 111 -4.18 16.88 13.23
N GLY A 112 -4.16 16.18 14.36
CA GLY A 112 -4.62 16.70 15.66
C GLY A 112 -6.13 16.92 15.75
N GLU A 113 -6.89 16.38 14.79
CA GLU A 113 -8.35 16.42 14.72
C GLU A 113 -8.87 15.08 14.17
N GLU A 114 -10.18 14.88 14.18
CA GLU A 114 -10.80 13.71 13.57
C GLU A 114 -10.50 13.67 12.06
N VAL A 115 -9.92 12.55 11.61
CA VAL A 115 -9.68 12.29 10.18
C VAL A 115 -11.04 12.04 9.52
N GLU A 116 -11.38 12.81 8.48
CA GLU A 116 -12.57 12.56 7.66
C GLU A 116 -12.17 11.97 6.29
N ALA A 117 -11.05 12.41 5.72
CA ALA A 117 -10.52 11.91 4.45
C ALA A 117 -9.08 11.42 4.58
N TYR A 118 -8.71 10.41 3.79
CA TYR A 118 -7.30 9.99 3.69
C TYR A 118 -6.92 9.53 2.28
N GLY A 119 -5.61 9.38 2.09
CA GLY A 119 -4.99 8.79 0.90
C GLY A 119 -3.57 8.32 1.23
N LYS A 120 -2.96 7.64 0.26
CA LYS A 120 -1.59 7.11 0.35
C LYS A 120 -0.81 7.40 -0.93
N ALA A 121 0.52 7.41 -0.84
CA ALA A 121 1.34 7.70 -2.00
C ALA A 121 2.64 6.91 -2.04
N ALA A 122 3.14 6.67 -3.25
CA ALA A 122 4.50 6.19 -3.52
C ALA A 122 5.15 6.97 -4.67
N LEU A 123 6.30 7.56 -4.44
CA LEU A 123 7.13 8.19 -5.47
C LEU A 123 8.47 7.46 -5.54
N VAL A 124 8.67 6.70 -6.61
CA VAL A 124 9.86 5.88 -6.84
C VAL A 124 10.90 6.69 -7.60
N GLY A 125 12.16 6.63 -7.16
CA GLY A 125 13.28 7.22 -7.90
C GLY A 125 13.48 6.55 -9.27
N ILE A 126 14.10 7.28 -10.19
CA ILE A 126 14.23 6.86 -11.61
C ILE A 126 15.03 5.57 -11.85
N ASP A 127 15.79 5.07 -10.87
CA ASP A 127 16.50 3.80 -10.97
C ASP A 127 15.66 2.61 -10.42
N GLY A 128 14.39 2.84 -10.13
CA GLY A 128 13.39 1.81 -9.83
C GLY A 128 12.26 1.80 -10.85
N GLU A 129 11.26 0.95 -10.63
CA GLU A 129 10.06 0.86 -11.46
C GLU A 129 8.79 1.21 -10.66
N LEU A 130 7.72 1.51 -11.38
CA LEU A 130 6.41 1.83 -10.80
C LEU A 130 5.94 0.75 -9.81
N GLU A 131 6.16 -0.53 -10.16
CA GLU A 131 5.71 -1.64 -9.35
C GLU A 131 6.39 -1.76 -7.98
N HIS A 132 7.59 -1.19 -7.82
CA HIS A 132 8.22 -1.09 -6.50
C HIS A 132 7.37 -0.24 -5.54
N GLY A 133 6.79 0.85 -6.03
CA GLY A 133 5.89 1.69 -5.25
C GLY A 133 4.54 1.01 -5.03
N SER A 134 3.96 0.46 -6.10
CA SER A 134 2.68 -0.26 -6.08
C SER A 134 2.69 -1.43 -5.09
N ALA A 135 3.71 -2.27 -5.11
CA ALA A 135 3.84 -3.43 -4.24
C ALA A 135 3.79 -3.03 -2.75
N LEU A 136 4.39 -1.89 -2.40
CA LEU A 136 4.41 -1.39 -1.03
C LEU A 136 3.06 -0.81 -0.60
N ILE A 137 2.48 0.07 -1.42
CA ILE A 137 1.29 0.82 -0.97
C ILE A 137 -0.01 0.08 -1.23
N HIS A 138 -0.10 -0.81 -2.22
CA HIS A 138 -1.27 -1.66 -2.48
C HIS A 138 -1.27 -2.96 -1.68
N ASN A 139 -0.62 -2.91 -0.51
CA ASN A 139 -0.59 -3.97 0.48
C ASN A 139 -1.43 -3.57 1.71
N LEU A 140 -2.28 -4.49 2.20
CA LEU A 140 -3.05 -4.27 3.43
C LEU A 140 -2.14 -4.04 4.64
N ARG A 141 -0.96 -4.67 4.67
CA ARG A 141 0.04 -4.47 5.72
C ARG A 141 0.47 -3.01 5.83
N PHE A 142 0.56 -2.29 4.72
CA PHE A 142 0.85 -0.85 4.71
C PHE A 142 -0.37 -0.01 5.10
N GLY A 143 -1.54 -0.30 4.53
CA GLY A 143 -2.72 0.55 4.72
C GLY A 143 -3.43 0.38 6.07
N ASP A 144 -3.39 -0.82 6.66
CA ASP A 144 -4.14 -1.15 7.88
C ASP A 144 -3.70 -0.37 9.12
N PRO A 145 -2.40 -0.14 9.39
CA PRO A 145 -1.98 0.70 10.52
C PRO A 145 -2.65 2.08 10.49
N PHE A 146 -2.72 2.72 9.33
CA PHE A 146 -3.37 4.02 9.19
C PHE A 146 -4.89 3.92 9.37
N ARG A 147 -5.54 2.94 8.73
CA ARG A 147 -7.00 2.73 8.85
C ARG A 147 -7.42 2.46 10.28
N ARG A 148 -6.72 1.57 10.99
CA ARG A 148 -6.99 1.28 12.42
C ARG A 148 -6.80 2.52 13.27
N ALA A 149 -5.73 3.29 13.06
CA ALA A 149 -5.44 4.49 13.85
C ALA A 149 -6.53 5.56 13.75
N CYS A 150 -7.23 5.66 12.62
CA CYS A 150 -8.31 6.65 12.42
C CYS A 150 -9.72 6.06 12.31
N GLY A 151 -9.92 4.77 12.60
CA GLY A 151 -11.21 4.10 12.48
C GLY A 151 -11.78 4.06 11.05
N GLY A 152 -10.92 4.06 10.03
CA GLY A 152 -11.32 3.98 8.62
C GLY A 152 -11.69 2.56 8.18
N THR A 153 -12.66 2.44 7.28
CA THR A 153 -13.11 1.16 6.71
C THR A 153 -12.88 1.07 5.21
N GLU A 154 -12.86 2.20 4.50
CA GLU A 154 -12.62 2.25 3.06
C GLU A 154 -11.18 1.92 2.69
N LEU A 155 -10.95 1.64 1.41
CA LEU A 155 -9.59 1.58 0.88
C LEU A 155 -9.04 3.00 0.73
N LEU A 156 -7.76 3.17 1.10
CA LEU A 156 -7.07 4.43 0.83
C LEU A 156 -6.90 4.60 -0.68
N PRO A 157 -7.43 5.68 -1.27
CA PRO A 157 -7.07 6.03 -2.64
C PRO A 157 -5.57 6.34 -2.72
N ALA A 158 -4.96 6.03 -3.85
CA ALA A 158 -3.51 6.07 -4.03
C ALA A 158 -3.10 7.01 -5.17
N GLY A 159 -1.92 7.58 -5.04
CA GLY A 159 -1.14 8.07 -6.17
C GLY A 159 0.23 7.42 -6.17
N GLU A 160 0.64 6.85 -7.28
CA GLU A 160 1.96 6.24 -7.44
C GLU A 160 2.57 6.63 -8.78
N LYS A 161 3.88 6.91 -8.77
CA LYS A 161 4.65 7.12 -10.00
C LYS A 161 6.15 6.96 -9.79
N THR A 162 6.87 6.83 -10.89
CA THR A 162 8.32 7.08 -10.94
C THR A 162 8.57 8.56 -11.22
N GLY A 163 9.58 9.16 -10.58
CA GLY A 163 9.90 10.57 -10.78
C GLY A 163 11.32 10.95 -10.42
N LEU A 164 11.73 12.12 -10.91
CA LEU A 164 12.99 12.76 -10.54
C LEU A 164 12.92 13.25 -9.09
N THR A 165 14.10 13.53 -8.53
CA THR A 165 14.23 14.19 -7.22
C THR A 165 13.46 15.51 -7.19
N GLY A 166 12.61 15.70 -6.18
CA GLY A 166 11.77 16.88 -6.02
C GLY A 166 10.49 16.87 -6.86
N ALA A 167 10.18 15.80 -7.60
CA ALA A 167 8.95 15.73 -8.37
C ALA A 167 7.70 15.80 -7.46
N PRO A 168 6.66 16.59 -7.82
CA PRO A 168 5.41 16.63 -7.08
C PRO A 168 4.59 15.37 -7.34
N LEU A 169 3.80 14.91 -6.39
CA LEU A 169 2.84 13.82 -6.57
C LEU A 169 1.47 14.25 -6.05
N ASP A 170 0.48 14.30 -6.93
CA ASP A 170 -0.90 14.61 -6.59
C ASP A 170 -1.61 13.36 -6.06
N VAL A 171 -2.04 13.42 -4.81
CA VAL A 171 -2.60 12.29 -4.08
C VAL A 171 -4.09 12.50 -3.86
N PRO A 172 -4.96 11.64 -4.42
CA PRO A 172 -6.39 11.71 -4.14
C PRO A 172 -6.67 11.38 -2.68
N LEU A 173 -7.61 12.09 -2.06
CA LEU A 173 -8.22 11.73 -0.78
C LEU A 173 -9.70 11.38 -1.00
N LYS A 174 -10.20 10.46 -0.16
CA LYS A 174 -11.63 10.10 -0.09
C LYS A 174 -12.04 9.92 1.36
N HIS A 175 -13.35 10.01 1.61
CA HIS A 175 -13.89 9.85 2.95
C HIS A 175 -13.61 8.45 3.51
N LYS A 176 -13.13 8.39 4.75
CA LYS A 176 -12.60 7.16 5.36
C LYS A 176 -13.62 6.02 5.57
N LEU A 177 -14.91 6.36 5.60
CA LEU A 177 -16.00 5.39 5.80
C LEU A 177 -16.91 5.21 4.58
N ASN A 178 -16.78 6.05 3.55
CA ASN A 178 -17.66 5.99 2.38
C ASN A 178 -16.99 6.65 1.17
N ALA A 179 -16.43 5.84 0.27
CA ALA A 179 -15.70 6.33 -0.89
C ALA A 179 -16.56 7.18 -1.88
N LYS A 180 -17.90 7.16 -1.75
CA LYS A 180 -18.84 7.91 -2.58
C LYS A 180 -19.22 9.28 -2.01
N THR A 181 -18.75 9.66 -0.82
CA THR A 181 -19.02 10.99 -0.25
C THR A 181 -18.39 12.09 -1.10
N ARG A 182 -19.18 12.71 -1.99
CA ARG A 182 -18.71 13.65 -3.03
C ARG A 182 -17.97 14.87 -2.49
N SER A 183 -18.33 15.35 -1.31
CA SER A 183 -17.63 16.49 -0.68
C SER A 183 -16.16 16.19 -0.39
N HIS A 184 -15.80 14.91 -0.23
CA HIS A 184 -14.47 14.44 0.15
C HIS A 184 -13.61 13.99 -1.03
N HIS A 185 -14.13 14.01 -2.26
CA HIS A 185 -13.30 13.81 -3.45
C HIS A 185 -12.41 15.05 -3.62
N GLN A 186 -11.15 14.92 -3.26
CA GLN A 186 -10.17 16.01 -3.30
C GLN A 186 -8.76 15.47 -3.56
N THR A 187 -7.82 16.36 -3.81
CA THR A 187 -6.43 16.01 -4.14
C THR A 187 -5.50 16.92 -3.36
N VAL A 188 -4.41 16.36 -2.85
CA VAL A 188 -3.35 17.08 -2.13
C VAL A 188 -2.01 16.75 -2.77
N THR A 189 -1.18 17.76 -3.00
CA THR A 189 0.16 17.58 -3.58
C THR A 189 1.19 17.28 -2.50
N LEU A 190 1.91 16.16 -2.65
CA LEU A 190 3.12 15.84 -1.90
C LEU A 190 4.35 16.34 -2.66
N VAL A 191 5.24 17.05 -1.98
CA VAL A 191 6.58 17.42 -2.48
C VAL A 191 7.61 17.18 -1.39
N VAL A 192 8.70 16.49 -1.73
CA VAL A 192 9.91 16.41 -0.88
C VAL A 192 11.09 16.91 -1.72
N PRO A 193 11.62 18.12 -1.48
CA PRO A 193 12.51 18.79 -2.43
C PRO A 193 13.77 18.00 -2.86
N ASP A 194 14.33 17.18 -1.97
CA ASP A 194 15.53 16.38 -2.20
C ASP A 194 15.25 14.86 -2.31
N ALA A 195 14.00 14.46 -2.57
CA ALA A 195 13.63 13.05 -2.68
C ALA A 195 12.58 12.82 -3.79
N PRO A 196 12.47 11.57 -4.29
CA PRO A 196 13.43 10.48 -4.11
C PRO A 196 14.73 10.77 -4.86
N ARG A 197 15.87 10.37 -4.29
CA ARG A 197 17.08 10.12 -5.12
C ARG A 197 16.83 8.93 -6.05
N PRO A 198 17.65 8.70 -7.10
CA PRO A 198 17.39 7.65 -8.08
C PRO A 198 17.11 6.27 -7.46
N ARG A 199 17.84 5.92 -6.40
CA ARG A 199 17.72 4.66 -5.66
C ARG A 199 16.89 4.74 -4.38
N GLU A 200 15.95 5.68 -4.30
CA GLU A 200 15.06 5.84 -3.15
C GLU A 200 13.59 5.67 -3.52
N ILE A 201 12.77 5.43 -2.50
CA ILE A 201 11.32 5.53 -2.57
C ILE A 201 10.86 6.53 -1.50
N VAL A 202 9.87 7.34 -1.85
CA VAL A 202 9.07 8.09 -0.89
C VAL A 202 7.73 7.39 -0.75
N VAL A 203 7.35 6.96 0.46
CA VAL A 203 5.94 6.59 0.75
C VAL A 203 5.33 7.62 1.68
N ALA A 204 4.02 7.85 1.56
CA ALA A 204 3.33 8.80 2.41
C ALA A 204 1.90 8.38 2.76
N CYS A 205 1.45 8.86 3.92
CA CYS A 205 0.05 8.91 4.30
C CYS A 205 -0.40 10.37 4.40
N LEU A 206 -1.62 10.64 3.95
CA LEU A 206 -2.22 11.95 3.96
C LEU A 206 -3.59 11.86 4.62
N ALA A 207 -3.91 12.84 5.46
CA ALA A 207 -5.18 12.95 6.17
C ALA A 207 -5.75 14.37 6.04
N ALA A 208 -7.07 14.49 5.92
CA ALA A 208 -7.76 15.76 6.01
C ALA A 208 -8.83 15.69 7.09
N ASN A 209 -9.02 16.79 7.80
CA ASN A 209 -10.02 16.91 8.86
C ASN A 209 -11.44 17.13 8.31
N ALA A 210 -11.60 17.37 7.01
CA ALA A 210 -12.87 17.54 6.33
C ALA A 210 -12.76 17.23 4.82
N GLY A 211 -13.89 17.32 4.11
CA GLY A 211 -13.92 17.40 2.65
C GLY A 211 -13.44 18.77 2.13
N ARG A 212 -13.62 19.03 0.83
CA ARG A 212 -13.16 20.27 0.19
C ARG A 212 -13.64 21.53 0.95
N PRO A 213 -12.79 22.56 1.12
CA PRO A 213 -13.11 23.76 1.92
C PRO A 213 -14.49 24.40 1.68
N LEU A 214 -14.92 24.50 0.42
CA LEU A 214 -16.20 25.07 0.03
C LEU A 214 -17.13 24.03 -0.64
N ALA A 215 -17.13 22.78 -0.16
CA ALA A 215 -17.96 21.71 -0.70
C ALA A 215 -19.46 22.10 -0.73
N ARG A 216 -20.04 22.16 -1.92
CA ARG A 216 -21.43 22.64 -2.17
C ARG A 216 -22.12 21.94 -3.34
N LEU A 217 -21.63 20.77 -3.73
CA LEU A 217 -22.21 19.97 -4.80
C LEU A 217 -23.24 18.99 -4.22
N ALA A 218 -24.26 18.66 -5.00
CA ALA A 218 -25.24 17.64 -4.65
C ALA A 218 -24.57 16.26 -4.44
N PRO A 219 -25.21 15.33 -3.69
CA PRO A 219 -24.69 13.99 -3.46
C PRO A 219 -24.24 13.29 -4.76
N PHE A 220 -23.23 12.42 -4.65
CA PHE A 220 -22.72 11.69 -5.82
C PHE A 220 -23.83 10.85 -6.47
N GLY A 221 -24.02 10.99 -7.78
CA GLY A 221 -25.04 10.25 -8.55
C GLY A 221 -26.42 10.92 -8.61
N SER A 222 -26.64 12.07 -7.95
CA SER A 222 -27.91 12.78 -8.03
C SER A 222 -28.23 13.26 -9.46
N GLU A 223 -27.20 13.50 -10.27
CA GLU A 223 -27.33 13.94 -11.66
C GLU A 223 -27.94 12.88 -12.60
N THR A 224 -27.96 11.61 -12.19
CA THR A 224 -28.55 10.51 -12.98
C THR A 224 -29.91 10.05 -12.46
N ALA A 225 -30.37 10.58 -11.33
CA ALA A 225 -31.72 10.32 -10.86
C ALA A 225 -32.69 11.02 -11.84
N ALA A 226 -33.59 10.27 -12.46
CA ALA A 226 -34.66 10.86 -13.27
C ALA A 226 -35.45 11.85 -12.39
N ALA A 227 -35.62 13.07 -12.91
CA ALA A 227 -36.35 14.15 -12.25
C ALA A 227 -37.83 13.82 -12.05
#